data_AF-A0A954XLM5-F1
#
_entry.id   AF-A0A954XLM5-F1
#
_cell.length_a   1.000
_cell.length_b   1.000
_cell.length_c   1.000
_cell.angle_alpha   90.00
_cell.angle_beta   90.00
_cell.angle_gamma   90.00
#
_symmetry.space_group_name_H-M   'P 1'
#
loop_
_entity.id
_entity.type
_entity.pdbx_description
1 polymer ?
#
loop_
_entity_poly.entity_id
_entity_poly.type
_entity_poly.pdbx_seq_one_letter_code
_entity_poly.pdbx_strand_id
1 'polypeptide(L)'
;MRFSLRDLFVITTLAAIGAYWWSVLPTTLAKQFITAIQQEQYDAADRMFPTAEDRFLAELYKQANRFEVEALLEPKDQNNNWPSSRVIALRITYGTWNHASTYSVRIHVTRSGLGKPAYEFDVYSITIASIVH
;
A
#
# COMPACT_ATOMS: atom_id res chain seq x y z
N MET A 1 16.21 17.21 -41.32
CA MET A 1 14.92 17.00 -40.63
C MET A 1 14.46 18.34 -40.07
N ARG A 2 13.38 18.92 -40.59
CA ARG A 2 12.79 20.14 -40.01
C ARG A 2 11.75 19.68 -38.99
N PHE A 3 12.08 19.76 -37.71
CA PHE A 3 11.07 19.60 -36.66
C PHE A 3 10.11 20.78 -36.75
N SER A 4 8.85 20.49 -37.05
CA SER A 4 7.79 21.48 -36.92
C SER A 4 7.59 21.78 -35.44
N LEU A 5 7.38 23.05 -35.09
CA LEU A 5 6.99 23.46 -33.73
C LEU A 5 5.78 22.66 -33.23
N ARG A 6 4.92 22.24 -34.16
CA ARG A 6 3.76 21.39 -33.89
C ARG A 6 4.15 19.98 -33.42
N ASP A 7 5.16 19.38 -34.03
CA ASP A 7 5.63 18.03 -33.65
C ASP A 7 6.31 18.07 -32.28
N LEU A 8 7.05 19.15 -31.99
CA LEU A 8 7.67 19.34 -30.67
C LEU A 8 6.62 19.47 -29.57
N PHE A 9 5.55 20.24 -29.80
CA PHE A 9 4.42 20.33 -28.87
C PHE A 9 3.78 18.97 -28.62
N VAL A 10 3.50 18.20 -29.68
CA VAL A 10 2.88 16.87 -29.54
C VAL A 10 3.77 15.93 -28.72
N ILE A 11 5.08 15.90 -28.98
CA ILE A 11 6.02 15.06 -28.23
C ILE A 11 6.08 15.47 -26.76
N THR A 12 6.15 16.76 -26.46
CA THR A 12 6.18 17.26 -25.07
C THR A 12 4.90 16.94 -24.33
N THR A 13 3.73 17.10 -24.96
CA THR A 13 2.44 16.73 -24.35
C THR A 13 2.36 15.24 -24.06
N LEU A 14 2.75 14.39 -25.01
CA LEU A 14 2.79 12.93 -24.80
C LEU A 14 3.77 12.53 -23.70
N ALA A 15 4.93 13.18 -23.64
CA ALA A 15 5.91 12.95 -22.57
C ALA A 15 5.36 13.35 -21.19
N ALA A 16 4.66 14.49 -21.09
CA ALA A 16 4.04 14.93 -19.85
C ALA A 16 2.92 13.97 -19.39
N ILE A 17 2.06 13.53 -20.31
CA ILE A 17 1.01 12.54 -20.02
C ILE A 17 1.65 11.22 -19.56
N GLY A 18 2.68 10.74 -20.27
CA GLY A 18 3.41 9.54 -19.90
C GLY A 18 4.03 9.65 -18.51
N ALA A 19 4.70 10.76 -18.20
CA ALA A 19 5.30 11.00 -16.89
C ALA A 19 4.25 11.04 -15.76
N TYR A 20 3.10 11.68 -16.01
CA TYR A 20 1.98 11.74 -15.06
C TYR A 20 1.44 10.33 -14.77
N TRP A 21 1.14 9.56 -15.82
CA TRP A 21 0.65 8.18 -15.69
C TRP A 21 1.64 7.27 -14.96
N TRP A 22 2.94 7.47 -15.19
CA TRP A 22 3.97 6.59 -14.65
C TRP A 22 4.35 6.92 -13.20
N SER A 23 4.27 8.19 -12.79
CA SER A 23 4.77 8.64 -11.47
C SER A 23 3.66 9.04 -10.50
N VAL A 24 2.60 9.69 -10.99
CA VAL A 24 1.56 10.27 -10.12
C VAL A 24 0.52 9.22 -9.76
N LEU A 25 0.06 8.45 -10.74
CA LEU A 25 -0.97 7.44 -10.55
C LEU A 25 -0.69 6.41 -9.43
N PRO A 26 0.48 5.73 -9.38
CA PRO A 26 0.78 4.80 -8.29
C PRO A 26 0.84 5.49 -6.91
N THR A 27 1.29 6.75 -6.88
CA THR A 27 1.34 7.55 -5.64
C THR A 27 -0.05 7.90 -5.15
N THR A 28 -0.97 8.28 -6.06
CA THR A 28 -2.35 8.60 -5.73
C THR A 28 -3.10 7.38 -5.23
N LEU A 29 -2.95 6.23 -5.90
CA LEU A 29 -3.55 4.95 -5.45
C LEU A 29 -3.04 4.56 -4.06
N ALA A 30 -1.74 4.68 -3.82
CA ALA A 30 -1.17 4.35 -2.51
C ALA A 30 -1.72 5.25 -1.40
N LYS A 31 -1.86 6.56 -1.66
CA LYS A 31 -2.46 7.50 -0.71
C LYS A 31 -3.93 7.17 -0.43
N GLN A 32 -4.72 6.88 -1.46
CA GLN A 32 -6.13 6.50 -1.30
C GLN A 32 -6.28 5.25 -0.43
N PHE A 33 -5.43 4.25 -0.65
CA PHE A 33 -5.41 3.04 0.17
C PHE A 33 -5.07 3.36 1.63
N ILE A 34 -4.01 4.14 1.88
CA ILE A 34 -3.64 4.57 3.25
C ILE A 34 -4.78 5.34 3.93
N THR A 35 -5.43 6.25 3.21
CA THR A 35 -6.58 6.99 3.74
C THR A 35 -7.75 6.07 4.07
N ALA A 36 -8.04 5.05 3.23
CA ALA A 36 -9.09 4.07 3.52
C ALA A 36 -8.77 3.26 4.79
N ILE A 37 -7.51 2.87 5.00
CA ILE A 37 -7.06 2.21 6.24
C ILE A 37 -7.21 3.12 7.45
N GLN A 38 -6.77 4.37 7.36
CA GLN A 38 -6.88 5.35 8.46
C GLN A 38 -8.33 5.70 8.81
N GLN A 39 -9.25 5.54 7.87
CA GLN A 39 -10.70 5.71 8.08
C GLN A 39 -11.39 4.40 8.49
N GLU A 40 -10.64 3.33 8.75
CA GLU A 40 -11.14 2.00 9.10
C GLU A 40 -12.10 1.40 8.05
N GLN A 41 -12.00 1.86 6.79
CA GLN A 41 -12.83 1.38 5.68
C GLN A 41 -12.18 0.16 5.00
N TYR A 42 -12.03 -0.93 5.75
CA TYR A 42 -11.30 -2.12 5.29
C TYR A 42 -11.94 -2.80 4.07
N ASP A 43 -13.28 -2.80 3.97
CA ASP A 43 -13.97 -3.29 2.76
C ASP A 43 -13.66 -2.45 1.51
N ALA A 44 -13.48 -1.15 1.67
CA ALA A 44 -13.12 -0.26 0.57
C ALA A 44 -11.66 -0.45 0.17
N ALA A 45 -10.76 -0.61 1.14
CA ALA A 45 -9.35 -0.92 0.91
C ALA A 45 -9.18 -2.26 0.18
N ASP A 46 -9.92 -3.31 0.58
CA ASP A 46 -9.86 -4.62 -0.06
C ASP A 46 -10.33 -4.58 -1.53
N ARG A 47 -11.32 -3.76 -1.86
CA ARG A 47 -11.78 -3.58 -3.25
C ARG A 47 -10.74 -2.95 -4.17
N MET A 48 -9.70 -2.31 -3.61
CA MET A 48 -8.61 -1.75 -4.41
C MET A 48 -7.65 -2.85 -4.92
N PHE A 49 -7.67 -4.06 -4.34
CA PHE A 49 -6.93 -5.19 -4.89
C PHE A 49 -7.62 -5.73 -6.16
N PRO A 50 -6.84 -5.95 -7.24
CA PRO A 50 -7.38 -6.40 -8.52
C PRO A 50 -7.93 -7.83 -8.46
N THR A 51 -7.32 -8.69 -7.64
CA THR A 51 -7.73 -10.09 -7.44
C THR A 51 -8.49 -10.23 -6.13
N ALA A 52 -9.36 -11.23 -6.04
CA ALA A 52 -10.06 -11.53 -4.78
C ALA A 52 -9.16 -12.24 -3.76
N GLU A 53 -8.15 -12.99 -4.22
CA GLU A 53 -7.21 -13.75 -3.38
C GLU A 53 -6.25 -12.83 -2.60
N ASP A 54 -5.97 -11.64 -3.12
CA ASP A 54 -5.10 -10.66 -2.46
C ASP A 54 -5.89 -9.78 -1.45
N ARG A 55 -7.20 -10.02 -1.28
CA ARG A 55 -8.06 -9.33 -0.30
C ARG A 55 -8.01 -10.07 1.02
N PHE A 56 -7.68 -9.37 2.09
CA PHE A 56 -7.51 -10.02 3.39
C PHE A 56 -7.89 -9.13 4.58
N LEU A 57 -7.97 -7.81 4.41
CA LEU A 57 -8.14 -6.87 5.51
C LEU A 57 -9.52 -6.99 6.17
N ALA A 58 -10.57 -7.06 5.35
CA ALA A 58 -11.94 -7.15 5.84
C ALA A 58 -12.21 -8.50 6.54
N GLU A 59 -11.58 -9.57 6.07
CA GLU A 59 -11.67 -10.88 6.73
C GLU A 59 -10.94 -10.88 8.07
N LEU A 60 -9.71 -10.34 8.12
CA LEU A 60 -8.92 -10.28 9.35
C LEU A 60 -9.60 -9.42 10.41
N TYR A 61 -10.16 -8.27 10.01
CA TYR A 61 -10.92 -7.39 10.90
C TYR A 61 -12.13 -8.10 11.54
N LYS A 62 -12.84 -8.95 10.78
CA LYS A 62 -14.00 -9.70 11.28
C LYS A 62 -13.63 -10.82 12.24
N GLN A 63 -12.43 -11.40 12.10
CA GLN A 63 -11.98 -12.53 12.92
C GLN A 63 -11.27 -12.09 14.21
N ALA A 64 -10.65 -10.91 14.24
CA ALA A 64 -9.85 -10.47 15.36
C ALA A 64 -10.67 -9.70 16.41
N ASN A 65 -10.50 -10.04 17.69
CA ASN A 65 -11.08 -9.27 18.81
C ASN A 65 -10.40 -7.90 18.99
N ARG A 66 -9.13 -7.80 18.59
CA ARG A 66 -8.38 -6.54 18.50
C ARG A 66 -7.69 -6.50 17.15
N PHE A 67 -7.93 -5.44 16.40
CA PHE A 67 -7.37 -5.21 15.07
C PHE A 67 -6.93 -3.76 14.96
N GLU A 68 -5.64 -3.54 14.85
CA GLU A 68 -5.04 -2.23 14.61
C GLU A 68 -4.18 -2.35 13.35
N VAL A 69 -4.40 -1.44 12.40
CA VAL A 69 -3.65 -1.42 11.14
C VAL A 69 -3.07 -0.03 10.93
N GLU A 70 -1.76 0.00 10.76
CA GLU A 70 -1.03 1.20 10.38
C GLU A 70 -0.51 1.03 8.96
N ALA A 71 -0.85 1.98 8.09
CA ALA A 71 -0.36 2.02 6.72
C ALA A 71 0.56 3.22 6.53
N LEU A 72 1.75 2.98 6.02
CA LEU A 72 2.76 4.01 5.75
C LEU A 72 3.26 3.87 4.31
N LEU A 73 3.38 5.00 3.62
CA LEU A 73 4.02 5.06 2.32
C LEU A 73 5.53 5.09 2.51
N GLU A 74 6.23 4.06 2.05
CA GLU A 74 7.69 4.06 2.16
C GLU A 74 8.29 5.19 1.30
N PRO A 75 9.38 5.83 1.78
CA PRO A 75 10.13 6.76 0.95
C PRO A 75 10.57 6.05 -0.32
N LYS A 76 10.58 6.78 -1.44
CA LYS A 76 11.00 6.21 -2.71
C LYS A 76 12.48 5.83 -2.60
N ASP A 77 12.76 4.53 -2.55
CA ASP A 77 14.12 4.04 -2.57
C ASP A 77 14.79 4.47 -3.88
N GLN A 78 15.90 5.20 -3.74
CA GLN A 78 16.69 5.69 -4.87
C GLN A 78 17.41 4.55 -5.59
N ASN A 79 17.59 3.40 -4.92
CA ASN A 79 18.29 2.24 -5.44
C ASN A 79 17.35 1.19 -6.08
N ASN A 80 16.04 1.44 -6.05
CA ASN A 80 15.06 0.54 -6.63
C ASN A 80 14.95 0.77 -8.14
N ASN A 81 15.29 -0.27 -8.92
CA ASN A 81 15.27 -0.27 -10.39
C ASN A 81 13.86 -0.15 -11.00
N TRP A 82 12.79 -0.14 -10.20
CA TRP A 82 11.45 0.22 -10.65
C TRP A 82 11.07 1.66 -10.26
N PRO A 83 11.38 2.66 -11.11
CA PRO A 83 11.12 4.06 -10.80
C PRO A 83 9.63 4.43 -10.65
N SER A 84 8.72 3.49 -10.92
CA SER A 84 7.26 3.67 -10.98
C SER A 84 6.46 2.80 -10.04
N SER A 85 7.12 2.02 -9.18
CA SER A 85 6.42 1.35 -8.08
C SER A 85 6.53 2.19 -6.82
N ARG A 86 5.45 2.25 -6.04
CA ARG A 86 5.47 2.73 -4.66
C ARG A 86 5.29 1.53 -3.74
N VAL A 87 5.89 1.55 -2.56
CA VAL A 87 5.72 0.48 -1.58
C VAL A 87 4.95 1.04 -0.40
N ILE A 88 3.91 0.32 0.00
CA ILE A 88 3.17 0.59 1.22
C ILE A 88 3.67 -0.43 2.24
N ALA A 89 4.19 0.06 3.36
CA ALA A 89 4.43 -0.74 4.54
C ALA A 89 3.14 -0.75 5.37
N LEU A 90 2.58 -1.93 5.56
CA LEU A 90 1.39 -2.15 6.36
C LEU A 90 1.80 -2.92 7.60
N ARG A 91 1.54 -2.36 8.78
CA ARG A 91 1.73 -3.04 10.05
C ARG A 91 0.37 -3.42 10.59
N ILE A 92 0.16 -4.72 10.79
CA ILE A 92 -1.09 -5.25 11.32
C ILE A 92 -0.81 -5.86 12.67
N THR A 93 -1.49 -5.32 13.68
CA THR A 93 -1.55 -5.89 15.03
C THR A 93 -2.91 -6.56 15.19
N TYR A 94 -2.90 -7.87 15.39
CA TYR A 94 -4.12 -8.65 15.57
C TYR A 94 -3.98 -9.60 16.75
N GLY A 95 -5.09 -9.89 17.44
CA GLY A 95 -5.09 -10.88 18.51
C GLY A 95 -6.21 -10.71 19.52
N THR A 96 -5.93 -11.22 20.72
CA THR A 96 -6.82 -11.14 21.89
C THR A 96 -6.24 -10.17 22.92
N TRP A 97 -7.00 -9.86 23.97
CA TRP A 97 -6.58 -8.98 25.06
C TRP A 97 -5.23 -9.37 25.70
N ASN A 98 -4.91 -10.68 25.73
CA ASN A 98 -3.72 -11.20 26.41
C ASN A 98 -2.59 -11.58 25.46
N HIS A 99 -2.86 -11.66 24.16
CA HIS A 99 -1.87 -12.06 23.14
C HIS A 99 -2.14 -11.27 21.86
N ALA A 100 -1.22 -10.37 21.51
CA ALA A 100 -1.23 -9.65 20.26
C ALA A 100 -0.02 -10.05 19.42
N SER A 101 -0.24 -10.30 18.15
CA SER A 101 0.79 -10.55 17.15
C SER A 101 0.81 -9.39 16.19
N THR A 102 2.00 -8.81 15.99
CA THR A 102 2.23 -7.79 14.97
C THR A 102 2.94 -8.44 13.80
N TYR A 103 2.50 -8.19 12.58
CA TYR A 103 3.22 -8.58 11.36
C TYR A 103 3.24 -7.41 10.37
N SER A 104 4.28 -7.39 9.53
CA SER A 104 4.47 -6.36 8.52
C SER A 104 4.22 -6.95 7.13
N VAL A 105 3.46 -6.23 6.32
CA VAL A 105 3.17 -6.60 4.93
C VAL A 105 3.63 -5.45 4.05
N ARG A 106 4.44 -5.74 3.04
CA ARG A 106 4.78 -4.78 2.01
C ARG A 106 3.90 -4.99 0.80
N ILE A 107 3.26 -3.93 0.33
CA ILE A 107 2.40 -3.96 -0.86
C ILE A 107 3.02 -3.05 -1.93
N HIS A 108 3.32 -3.63 -3.09
CA HIS A 108 3.82 -2.87 -4.23
C HIS A 108 2.65 -2.27 -5.00
N VAL A 109 2.58 -0.95 -5.10
CA VAL A 109 1.60 -0.22 -5.89
C VAL A 109 2.21 0.17 -7.22
N THR A 110 1.55 -0.21 -8.29
CA THR A 110 1.95 0.10 -9.67
C THR A 110 0.83 0.83 -10.39
N ARG A 111 1.05 1.19 -11.65
CA ARG A 111 0.00 1.79 -12.50
C ARG A 111 -1.23 0.91 -12.69
N SER A 112 -1.11 -0.40 -12.54
CA SER A 112 -2.21 -1.36 -12.71
C SER A 112 -3.00 -1.61 -11.43
N GLY A 113 -2.59 -1.02 -10.31
CA GLY A 113 -3.23 -1.21 -9.00
C GLY A 113 -2.26 -1.66 -7.92
N LEU A 114 -2.82 -2.11 -6.81
CA LEU A 114 -2.08 -2.79 -5.75
C LEU A 114 -1.65 -4.18 -6.24
N GLY A 115 -0.38 -4.48 -6.07
CA GLY A 115 0.19 -5.78 -6.31
C GLY A 115 0.01 -6.72 -5.13
N LYS A 116 0.48 -7.94 -5.30
CA LYS A 116 0.39 -8.99 -4.29
C LYS A 116 1.07 -8.55 -2.97
N PRO A 117 0.42 -8.73 -1.80
CA PRO A 117 1.05 -8.51 -0.51
C PRO A 117 2.25 -9.45 -0.32
N ALA A 118 3.42 -8.87 -0.06
CA ALA A 118 4.62 -9.58 0.35
C ALA A 118 4.68 -9.59 1.87
N TYR A 119 4.49 -10.77 2.45
CA TYR A 119 4.50 -10.95 3.90
C TYR A 119 5.95 -11.01 4.39
N GLU A 120 6.32 -10.07 5.25
CA GLU A 120 7.60 -10.09 5.97
C GLU A 120 7.28 -10.44 7.43
N PHE A 121 7.49 -11.72 7.77
CA PHE A 121 7.17 -12.26 9.09
C PHE A 121 8.21 -11.82 10.12
N ASP A 122 8.13 -10.58 10.56
CA ASP A 122 8.75 -10.17 11.83
C ASP A 122 7.77 -10.46 12.96
N VAL A 123 7.76 -11.70 13.46
CA VAL A 123 6.88 -12.10 14.57
C VAL A 123 7.41 -11.51 15.86
N TYR A 124 6.91 -10.34 16.23
CA TYR A 124 7.03 -9.83 17.60
C TYR A 124 5.78 -10.25 18.37
N SER A 125 5.89 -11.32 19.16
CA SER A 125 4.87 -11.68 20.16
C SER A 125 5.03 -10.74 21.36
N ILE A 126 4.09 -9.81 21.53
CA ILE A 126 4.06 -8.95 22.71
C ILE A 126 3.11 -9.60 23.71
N THR A 127 3.66 -10.33 24.69
CA THR A 127 2.90 -10.74 25.88
C THR A 127 2.75 -9.51 26.77
N ILE A 128 1.56 -8.92 26.80
CA ILE A 128 1.25 -7.86 27.76
C ILE A 128 1.07 -8.56 29.11
N ALA A 129 2.13 -8.69 29.89
CA ALA A 129 2.02 -9.09 31.28
C ALA A 129 1.18 -8.02 31.99
N SER A 130 -0.03 -8.38 32.40
CA SER A 130 -0.86 -7.52 33.22
C SER A 130 -0.10 -7.18 34.50
N ILE A 131 0.38 -5.94 34.63
CA ILE A 131 0.81 -5.42 35.93
C ILE A 131 -0.47 -5.17 36.71
N VAL A 132 -0.90 -6.20 37.44
CA VAL A 132 -1.84 -6.07 38.55
C VAL A 132 -1.01 -5.56 39.73
N HIS A 133 -1.15 -4.29 40.07
CA HIS A 133 -1.25 -3.83 41.46
C HIS A 133 -1.73 -2.38 41.55
#